data_AF-A0A967WMY6-F1
#
_entry.id   AF-A0A967WMY6-F1
#
_cell.length_a   1.000
_cell.length_b   1.000
_cell.length_c   1.000
_cell.angle_alpha   90.00
_cell.angle_beta   90.00
_cell.angle_gamma   90.00
#
_symmetry.space_group_name_H-M   'P 1'
#
loop_
_entity.id
_entity.type
_entity.pdbx_description
1 polymer ?
#
loop_
_entity_poly.entity_id
_entity_poly.type
_entity_poly.pdbx_seq_one_letter_code
_entity_poly.pdbx_strand_id
1 'polypeptide(L)'
;TLLGEHEQGILQTLSVFRGGFTYEAVQAVAGASLRGLRRLVNQCLLYHAPSGRYEIHELLRQYAVEKLEASGKANAASDAHSTYYVAALKQWGVDLKGPKQQEALADLELEIENARTAWNWAARSGKVARLAGALDGLCHFYEWRVRQDEGEAACRLAAQGLAATDESVTGLSNGGRRLLARVLVWQGAFTYLLGRM
;
A
#
# COMPACT_ATOMS: atom_id res chain seq x y z
N THR A 1 -16.98 20.65 19.81
CA THR A 1 -15.76 20.49 20.63
C THR A 1 -14.60 20.26 19.70
N LEU A 2 -13.45 20.92 19.94
CA LEU A 2 -12.24 20.75 19.14
C LEU A 2 -11.73 19.30 19.22
N LEU A 3 -11.06 18.81 18.18
CA LEU A 3 -10.45 17.48 18.16
C LEU A 3 -9.29 17.44 19.16
N GLY A 4 -9.26 16.48 20.08
CA GLY A 4 -8.15 16.30 21.02
C GLY A 4 -6.87 15.87 20.32
N GLU A 5 -5.71 16.09 20.95
CA GLU A 5 -4.40 15.76 20.35
C GLU A 5 -4.28 14.29 19.94
N HIS A 6 -4.90 13.40 20.73
CA HIS A 6 -4.92 11.97 20.43
C HIS A 6 -5.69 11.67 19.15
N GLU A 7 -6.91 12.22 18.99
CA GLU A 7 -7.70 12.00 17.78
C GLU A 7 -7.12 12.73 16.56
N GLN A 8 -6.46 13.87 16.75
CA GLN A 8 -5.68 14.53 15.69
C GLN A 8 -4.58 13.60 15.18
N GLY A 9 -3.82 12.97 16.09
CA GLY A 9 -2.80 11.99 15.72
C GLY A 9 -3.35 10.78 14.99
N ILE A 10 -4.53 10.28 15.37
CA ILE A 10 -5.22 9.21 14.66
C ILE A 10 -5.58 9.68 13.24
N LEU A 11 -6.28 10.81 13.10
CA LEU A 11 -6.69 11.33 11.79
C LEU A 11 -5.48 11.57 10.85
N GLN A 12 -4.40 12.15 11.40
CA GLN A 12 -3.14 12.33 10.68
C GLN A 12 -2.59 11.00 10.18
N THR A 13 -2.53 9.99 11.04
CA THR A 13 -2.01 8.66 10.67
C THR A 13 -2.91 7.98 9.64
N LEU A 14 -4.23 8.11 9.74
CA LEU A 14 -5.18 7.57 8.78
C LEU A 14 -5.10 8.22 7.39
N SER A 15 -4.42 9.37 7.26
CA SER A 15 -4.27 10.05 5.97
C SER A 15 -3.40 9.31 4.95
N VAL A 16 -2.62 8.31 5.41
CA VAL A 16 -1.77 7.44 4.58
C VAL A 16 -2.58 6.45 3.72
N PHE A 17 -3.80 6.11 4.14
CA PHE A 17 -4.70 5.24 3.38
C PHE A 17 -5.21 5.97 2.13
N ARG A 18 -5.41 5.22 1.04
CA ARG A 18 -6.02 5.69 -0.21
C ARG A 18 -7.31 4.91 -0.44
N GLY A 19 -8.43 5.64 -0.39
CA GLY A 19 -9.77 5.04 -0.37
C GLY A 19 -10.21 4.68 1.05
N GLY A 20 -11.17 3.76 1.17
CA GLY A 20 -11.63 3.29 2.47
C GLY A 20 -10.66 2.29 3.11
N PHE A 21 -10.88 1.96 4.37
CA PHE A 21 -10.07 1.03 5.14
C PHE A 21 -10.91 0.31 6.21
N THR A 22 -10.48 -0.89 6.61
CA THR A 22 -11.17 -1.69 7.65
C THR A 22 -10.64 -1.35 9.04
N TYR A 23 -11.35 -1.79 10.09
CA TYR A 23 -10.88 -1.62 11.46
C TYR A 23 -9.56 -2.36 11.72
N GLU A 24 -9.37 -3.54 11.13
CA GLU A 24 -8.14 -4.33 11.25
C GLU A 24 -6.95 -3.56 10.70
N ALA A 25 -7.12 -2.90 9.55
CA ALA A 25 -6.10 -2.06 8.95
C ALA A 25 -5.79 -0.83 9.81
N VAL A 26 -6.82 -0.17 10.36
CA VAL A 26 -6.64 0.95 11.31
C VAL A 26 -5.85 0.52 12.54
N GLN A 27 -6.19 -0.63 13.12
CA GLN A 27 -5.51 -1.12 14.32
C GLN A 27 -4.04 -1.42 14.04
N ALA A 28 -3.72 -2.01 12.89
CA ALA A 28 -2.35 -2.31 12.49
C ALA A 28 -1.51 -1.06 12.19
N VAL A 29 -2.11 -0.03 11.58
CA VAL A 29 -1.37 1.15 11.08
C VAL A 29 -1.35 2.30 12.10
N ALA A 30 -2.48 2.59 12.73
CA ALA A 30 -2.64 3.72 13.64
C ALA A 30 -2.74 3.33 15.12
N GLY A 31 -2.87 2.03 15.43
CA GLY A 31 -3.07 1.56 16.81
C GLY A 31 -4.35 2.12 17.46
N ALA A 32 -5.30 2.59 16.64
CA ALA A 32 -6.47 3.29 17.14
C ALA A 32 -7.56 2.30 17.58
N SER A 33 -8.20 2.59 18.71
CA SER A 33 -9.35 1.82 19.19
C SER A 33 -10.65 2.21 18.49
N LEU A 34 -11.65 1.32 18.52
CA LEU A 34 -13.03 1.64 18.07
C LEU A 34 -13.60 2.91 18.72
N ARG A 35 -13.24 3.20 19.98
CA ARG A 35 -13.67 4.43 20.66
C ARG A 35 -13.09 5.68 19.98
N GLY A 36 -11.83 5.63 19.56
CA GLY A 36 -11.19 6.72 18.82
C GLY A 36 -11.82 6.94 17.45
N LEU A 37 -12.06 5.86 16.69
CA LEU A 37 -12.76 5.93 15.41
C LEU A 37 -14.19 6.48 15.54
N ARG A 38 -14.94 6.04 16.54
CA ARG A 38 -16.29 6.53 16.79
C ARG A 38 -16.30 8.03 17.09
N ARG A 39 -15.28 8.57 17.77
CA ARG A 39 -15.14 10.02 17.96
C ARG A 39 -14.94 10.76 16.65
N LEU A 40 -14.09 10.24 15.75
CA LEU A 40 -13.89 10.83 14.42
C LEU A 40 -15.16 10.78 13.57
N VAL A 41 -15.91 9.67 13.62
CA VAL A 41 -17.20 9.54 12.93
C VAL A 41 -18.23 10.53 13.48
N ASN A 42 -18.34 10.64 14.82
CA ASN A 42 -19.26 11.59 15.46
C ASN A 42 -18.93 13.06 15.15
N GLN A 43 -17.69 13.35 14.71
CA GLN A 43 -17.26 14.68 14.28
C GLN A 43 -17.28 14.86 12.76
N CYS A 44 -17.86 13.90 12.02
CA CYS A 44 -17.92 13.91 10.55
C CYS A 44 -16.53 13.96 9.87
N LEU A 45 -15.48 13.53 10.57
CA LEU A 45 -14.12 13.44 10.03
C LEU A 45 -13.87 12.11 9.31
N LEU A 46 -14.64 11.09 9.68
CA LEU A 46 -14.72 9.81 8.99
C LEU A 46 -16.18 9.49 8.69
N TYR A 47 -16.41 8.82 7.57
CA TYR A 47 -17.66 8.14 7.26
C TYR A 47 -17.51 6.65 7.56
N HIS A 48 -18.49 6.04 8.22
CA HIS A 48 -18.54 4.59 8.43
C HIS A 48 -19.64 4.02 7.54
N ALA A 49 -19.23 3.39 6.45
CA ALA A 49 -20.14 2.85 5.45
C ALA A 49 -20.88 1.61 5.98
N PRO A 50 -22.09 1.30 5.45
CA PRO A 50 -22.81 0.07 5.81
C PRO A 50 -22.04 -1.23 5.54
N SER A 51 -21.04 -1.18 4.66
CA SER A 51 -20.10 -2.27 4.39
C SER A 51 -19.13 -2.55 5.56
N GLY A 52 -19.13 -1.73 6.61
CA GLY A 52 -18.19 -1.81 7.74
C GLY A 52 -16.85 -1.11 7.49
N ARG A 53 -16.70 -0.41 6.37
CA ARG A 53 -15.48 0.33 6.03
C ARG A 53 -15.54 1.77 6.55
N TYR A 54 -14.38 2.28 6.88
CA TYR A 54 -14.17 3.69 7.21
C TYR A 54 -13.62 4.42 6.00
N GLU A 55 -14.10 5.64 5.77
CA GLU A 55 -13.68 6.49 4.67
C GLU A 55 -13.35 7.88 5.21
N ILE A 56 -12.32 8.49 4.63
CA ILE A 56 -11.93 9.88 4.90
C ILE A 56 -12.20 10.71 3.64
N HIS A 57 -12.87 11.84 3.79
CA HIS A 57 -13.09 12.74 2.66
C HIS A 57 -11.75 13.23 2.11
N GLU A 58 -11.57 13.24 0.78
CA GLU A 58 -10.26 13.49 0.16
C GLU A 58 -9.63 14.82 0.59
N LEU A 59 -10.41 15.90 0.71
CA LEU A 59 -9.91 17.18 1.23
C LEU A 59 -9.42 17.11 2.69
N LEU A 60 -10.13 16.38 3.55
CA LEU A 60 -9.71 16.18 4.94
C LEU A 60 -8.45 15.30 5.00
N ARG A 61 -8.35 14.31 4.11
CA ARG A 61 -7.18 13.46 3.96
C ARG A 61 -5.96 14.29 3.57
N GLN A 62 -6.07 15.16 2.57
CA GLN A 62 -4.98 16.06 2.14
C GLN A 62 -4.52 16.98 3.27
N TYR A 63 -5.46 17.62 3.97
CA TYR A 63 -5.15 18.41 5.16
C TYR A 63 -4.43 17.58 6.24
N ALA A 64 -4.90 16.36 6.50
CA ALA A 64 -4.30 15.47 7.50
C ALA A 64 -2.90 14.97 7.10
N VAL A 65 -2.60 14.85 5.79
CA VAL A 65 -1.25 14.55 5.28
C VAL A 65 -0.29 15.68 5.63
N GLU A 66 -0.66 16.93 5.35
CA GLU A 66 0.19 18.10 5.66
C GLU A 66 0.51 18.16 7.16
N LYS A 67 -0.49 17.86 8.01
CA LYS A 67 -0.29 17.78 9.46
C LYS A 67 0.58 16.60 9.89
N LEU A 68 0.43 15.45 9.23
CA LEU A 68 1.27 14.28 9.49
C LEU A 68 2.74 14.56 9.12
N GLU A 69 2.99 15.22 8.00
CA GLU A 69 4.33 15.64 7.58
C GLU A 69 4.95 16.62 8.58
N ALA A 70 4.20 17.66 8.98
CA ALA A 70 4.65 18.63 9.98
C ALA A 70 4.94 18.01 11.35
N SER A 71 4.32 16.87 11.68
CA SER A 71 4.58 16.14 12.93
C SER A 71 5.87 15.32 12.94
N GLY A 72 6.51 15.11 11.77
CA GLY A 72 7.67 14.24 11.61
C GLY A 72 7.35 12.74 11.65
N LYS A 73 6.08 12.34 11.79
CA LYS A 73 5.64 10.93 11.90
C LYS A 73 5.26 10.28 10.57
N ALA A 74 5.30 11.03 9.46
CA ALA A 74 4.90 10.55 8.13
C ALA A 74 5.61 9.27 7.68
N ASN A 75 6.92 9.18 7.91
CA ASN A 75 7.69 8.00 7.53
C ASN A 75 7.29 6.76 8.35
N ALA A 76 7.06 6.92 9.66
CA ALA A 76 6.64 5.82 10.52
C ALA A 76 5.24 5.31 10.16
N ALA A 77 4.31 6.23 9.91
CA ALA A 77 2.95 5.89 9.48
C ALA A 77 2.96 5.18 8.11
N SER A 78 3.74 5.69 7.14
CA SER A 78 3.86 5.08 5.82
C SER A 78 4.53 3.71 5.87
N ASP A 79 5.52 3.51 6.76
CA ASP A 79 6.17 2.21 6.95
C ASP A 79 5.24 1.17 7.60
N ALA A 80 4.42 1.59 8.57
CA ALA A 80 3.38 0.74 9.18
C ALA A 80 2.32 0.33 8.15
N HIS A 81 1.80 1.30 7.39
CA HIS A 81 0.87 1.05 6.28
C HIS A 81 1.45 0.11 5.22
N SER A 82 2.69 0.36 4.81
CA SER A 82 3.40 -0.49 3.86
C SER A 82 3.58 -1.91 4.39
N THR A 83 3.91 -2.08 5.67
CA THR A 83 4.04 -3.39 6.30
C THR A 83 2.74 -4.18 6.24
N TYR A 84 1.61 -3.54 6.58
CA TYR A 84 0.30 -4.18 6.58
C TYR A 84 -0.11 -4.64 5.17
N TYR A 85 -0.15 -3.74 4.20
CA TYR A 85 -0.67 -4.06 2.86
C TYR A 85 0.28 -4.89 2.01
N VAL A 86 1.60 -4.84 2.23
CA VAL A 86 2.53 -5.77 1.58
C VAL A 86 2.37 -7.19 2.15
N ALA A 87 2.12 -7.33 3.44
CA ALA A 87 1.78 -8.64 4.01
C ALA A 87 0.45 -9.18 3.44
N ALA A 88 -0.55 -8.31 3.27
CA ALA A 88 -1.80 -8.67 2.61
C ALA A 88 -1.60 -9.09 1.15
N LEU A 89 -0.82 -8.34 0.36
CA LEU A 89 -0.44 -8.69 -1.02
C LEU A 89 0.23 -10.06 -1.12
N LYS A 90 1.10 -10.40 -0.17
CA LYS A 90 1.72 -11.73 -0.12
C LYS A 90 0.65 -12.82 0.06
N GLN A 91 -0.30 -12.62 0.97
CA GLN A 91 -1.37 -13.58 1.23
C GLN A 91 -2.31 -13.70 0.02
N TRP A 92 -2.77 -12.59 -0.53
CA TRP A 92 -3.58 -12.59 -1.75
C TRP A 92 -2.85 -13.26 -2.91
N GLY A 93 -1.53 -13.08 -3.07
CA GLY A 93 -0.76 -13.78 -4.09
C GLY A 93 -0.82 -15.31 -3.99
N VAL A 94 -0.98 -15.87 -2.77
CA VAL A 94 -1.22 -17.30 -2.56
C VAL A 94 -2.66 -17.66 -2.91
N ASP A 95 -3.64 -16.90 -2.41
CA ASP A 95 -5.06 -17.18 -2.60
C ASP A 95 -5.52 -17.02 -4.07
N LEU A 96 -4.91 -16.08 -4.79
CA LEU A 96 -5.08 -15.86 -6.23
C LEU A 96 -4.73 -17.12 -7.05
N LYS A 97 -3.77 -17.93 -6.59
CA LYS A 97 -3.34 -19.18 -7.26
C LYS A 97 -4.11 -20.42 -6.81
N GLY A 98 -5.14 -20.24 -5.98
CA GLY A 98 -5.88 -21.32 -5.33
C GLY A 98 -7.40 -21.21 -5.48
N PRO A 99 -8.17 -21.99 -4.70
CA PRO A 99 -9.64 -22.03 -4.80
C PRO A 99 -10.32 -20.70 -4.41
N LYS A 100 -9.61 -19.81 -3.71
CA LYS A 100 -10.11 -18.50 -3.27
C LYS A 100 -9.86 -17.38 -4.29
N GLN A 101 -9.48 -17.71 -5.53
CA GLN A 101 -9.07 -16.72 -6.53
C GLN A 101 -10.08 -15.59 -6.73
N GLN A 102 -11.38 -15.90 -6.85
CA GLN A 102 -12.41 -14.88 -7.10
C GLN A 102 -12.62 -13.95 -5.90
N GLU A 103 -12.61 -14.50 -4.69
CA GLU A 103 -12.68 -13.72 -3.45
C GLU A 103 -11.45 -12.81 -3.31
N ALA A 104 -10.25 -13.37 -3.52
CA ALA A 104 -9.00 -12.61 -3.47
C ALA A 104 -8.95 -11.48 -4.51
N LEU A 105 -9.48 -11.73 -5.72
CA LEU A 105 -9.60 -10.70 -6.76
C LEU A 105 -10.57 -9.58 -6.38
N ALA A 106 -11.67 -9.90 -5.71
CA ALA A 106 -12.63 -8.90 -5.25
C ALA A 106 -12.07 -8.08 -4.09
N ASP A 107 -11.45 -8.72 -3.10
CA ASP A 107 -10.80 -8.07 -1.96
C ASP A 107 -9.67 -7.16 -2.41
N LEU A 108 -8.81 -7.65 -3.33
CA LEU A 108 -7.69 -6.86 -3.83
C LEU A 108 -8.15 -5.69 -4.70
N GLU A 109 -9.26 -5.81 -5.44
CA GLU A 109 -9.85 -4.69 -6.16
C GLU A 109 -10.29 -3.57 -5.21
N LEU A 110 -10.89 -3.92 -4.06
CA LEU A 110 -11.29 -2.95 -3.04
C LEU A 110 -10.09 -2.27 -2.36
N GLU A 111 -8.95 -2.95 -2.29
CA GLU A 111 -7.75 -2.49 -1.58
C GLU A 111 -6.63 -2.00 -2.51
N ILE A 112 -6.84 -1.96 -3.83
CA ILE A 112 -5.75 -1.77 -4.80
C ILE A 112 -5.00 -0.43 -4.60
N GLU A 113 -5.70 0.64 -4.24
CA GLU A 113 -5.06 1.95 -4.03
C GLU A 113 -4.20 1.96 -2.75
N ASN A 114 -4.64 1.28 -1.69
CA ASN A 114 -3.84 1.07 -0.48
C ASN A 114 -2.63 0.17 -0.78
N ALA A 115 -2.84 -0.93 -1.51
CA ALA A 115 -1.79 -1.86 -1.92
C ALA A 115 -0.73 -1.18 -2.80
N ARG A 116 -1.14 -0.37 -3.78
CA ARG A 116 -0.24 0.43 -4.64
C ARG A 116 0.55 1.44 -3.81
N THR A 117 -0.10 2.14 -2.87
CA THR A 117 0.57 3.10 -1.99
C THR A 117 1.63 2.43 -1.12
N ALA A 118 1.30 1.26 -0.55
CA ALA A 118 2.19 0.44 0.24
C ALA A 118 3.39 -0.10 -0.56
N TRP A 119 3.15 -0.56 -1.79
CA TRP A 119 4.18 -1.00 -2.74
C TRP A 119 5.14 0.13 -3.08
N ASN A 120 4.60 1.31 -3.45
CA ASN A 120 5.40 2.47 -3.82
C ASN A 120 6.31 2.93 -2.68
N TRP A 121 5.81 2.92 -1.44
CA TRP A 121 6.62 3.19 -0.25
C TRP A 121 7.76 2.18 -0.09
N ALA A 122 7.45 0.87 -0.20
CA ALA A 122 8.44 -0.19 -0.08
C ALA A 122 9.52 -0.11 -1.17
N ALA A 123 9.13 0.23 -2.40
CA ALA A 123 10.03 0.42 -3.55
C ALA A 123 11.00 1.58 -3.31
N ARG A 124 10.49 2.77 -2.99
CA ARG A 124 11.31 3.96 -2.73
C ARG A 124 12.20 3.82 -1.49
N SER A 125 11.75 3.04 -0.51
CA SER A 125 12.49 2.81 0.74
C SER A 125 13.40 1.57 0.70
N GLY A 126 13.61 0.95 -0.47
CA GLY A 126 14.52 -0.18 -0.64
C GLY A 126 14.15 -1.42 0.19
N LYS A 127 12.87 -1.65 0.49
CA LYS A 127 12.41 -2.74 1.38
C LYS A 127 12.37 -4.09 0.64
N VAL A 128 13.54 -4.63 0.29
CA VAL A 128 13.72 -5.85 -0.54
C VAL A 128 12.83 -7.01 -0.09
N ALA A 129 12.85 -7.37 1.21
CA ALA A 129 12.09 -8.52 1.70
C ALA A 129 10.57 -8.34 1.57
N ARG A 130 10.08 -7.11 1.79
CA ARG A 130 8.65 -6.77 1.62
C ARG A 130 8.26 -6.89 0.15
N LEU A 131 8.98 -6.23 -0.75
CA LEU A 131 8.73 -6.28 -2.19
C LEU A 131 8.76 -7.72 -2.74
N ALA A 132 9.73 -8.52 -2.32
CA ALA A 132 9.85 -9.91 -2.79
C ALA A 132 8.67 -10.79 -2.43
N GLY A 133 8.03 -10.54 -1.29
CA GLY A 133 6.83 -11.25 -0.85
C GLY A 133 5.55 -10.77 -1.53
N ALA A 134 5.45 -9.49 -1.89
CA ALA A 134 4.25 -8.90 -2.50
C ALA A 134 4.21 -8.95 -4.03
N LEU A 135 5.36 -9.12 -4.70
CA LEU A 135 5.50 -8.99 -6.15
C LEU A 135 4.46 -9.82 -6.93
N ASP A 136 4.35 -11.10 -6.59
CA ASP A 136 3.46 -12.02 -7.30
C ASP A 136 1.99 -11.59 -7.15
N GLY A 137 1.55 -11.23 -5.94
CA GLY A 137 0.16 -10.83 -5.70
C GLY A 137 -0.22 -9.57 -6.47
N LEU A 138 0.67 -8.56 -6.48
CA LEU A 138 0.41 -7.31 -7.19
C LEU A 138 0.44 -7.51 -8.72
N CYS A 139 1.43 -8.23 -9.25
CA CYS A 139 1.57 -8.40 -10.71
C CYS A 139 0.49 -9.31 -11.30
N HIS A 140 0.15 -10.41 -10.64
CA HIS A 140 -0.95 -11.27 -11.12
C HIS A 140 -2.29 -10.56 -11.12
N PHE A 141 -2.54 -9.70 -10.13
CA PHE A 141 -3.74 -8.87 -10.14
C PHE A 141 -3.78 -7.94 -11.36
N TYR A 142 -2.69 -7.22 -11.63
CA TYR A 142 -2.63 -6.33 -12.80
C TYR A 142 -2.74 -7.09 -14.12
N GLU A 143 -2.15 -8.28 -14.22
CA GLU A 143 -2.28 -9.16 -15.37
C GLU A 143 -3.74 -9.58 -15.59
N TRP A 144 -4.40 -10.14 -14.57
CA TRP A 144 -5.77 -10.65 -14.69
C TRP A 144 -6.84 -9.57 -14.85
N ARG A 145 -6.60 -8.37 -14.32
CA ARG A 145 -7.48 -7.21 -14.53
C ARG A 145 -7.15 -6.42 -15.79
N VAL A 146 -6.16 -6.84 -16.58
CA VAL A 146 -5.75 -6.17 -17.83
C VAL A 146 -5.35 -4.71 -17.56
N ARG A 147 -4.59 -4.49 -16.50
CA ARG A 147 -4.08 -3.18 -16.04
C ARG A 147 -2.57 -3.09 -16.27
N GLN A 148 -2.12 -3.37 -17.49
CA GLN A 148 -0.69 -3.53 -17.79
C GLN A 148 0.11 -2.24 -17.59
N ASP A 149 -0.47 -1.07 -17.86
CA ASP A 149 0.19 0.21 -17.61
C ASP A 149 0.51 0.41 -16.11
N GLU A 150 -0.43 0.03 -15.23
CA GLU A 150 -0.22 0.11 -13.79
C GLU A 150 0.82 -0.91 -13.30
N GLY A 151 0.77 -2.12 -13.85
CA GLY A 151 1.75 -3.17 -13.55
C GLY A 151 3.16 -2.83 -14.00
N GLU A 152 3.31 -2.29 -15.21
CA GLU A 152 4.59 -1.81 -15.73
C GLU A 152 5.14 -0.69 -14.83
N ALA A 153 4.33 0.32 -14.50
CA ALA A 153 4.75 1.43 -13.67
C ALA A 153 5.18 0.98 -12.26
N ALA A 154 4.45 0.02 -11.66
CA ALA A 154 4.79 -0.55 -10.37
C ALA A 154 6.12 -1.31 -10.40
N CYS A 155 6.36 -2.11 -11.45
CA CYS A 155 7.62 -2.85 -11.62
C CYS A 155 8.79 -1.90 -11.89
N ARG A 156 8.61 -0.91 -12.76
CA ARG A 156 9.61 0.12 -13.07
C ARG A 156 10.06 0.87 -11.82
N LEU A 157 9.11 1.29 -10.99
CA LEU A 157 9.44 1.97 -9.72
C LEU A 157 10.24 1.06 -8.78
N ALA A 158 9.86 -0.22 -8.67
CA ALA A 158 10.60 -1.19 -7.86
C ALA A 158 12.02 -1.43 -8.40
N ALA A 159 12.19 -1.55 -9.72
CA ALA A 159 13.50 -1.71 -10.35
C ALA A 159 14.41 -0.50 -10.07
N GLN A 160 13.88 0.72 -10.21
CA GLN A 160 14.60 1.96 -9.91
C GLN A 160 15.02 2.04 -8.43
N GLY A 161 14.11 1.72 -7.51
CA GLY A 161 14.42 1.70 -6.07
C GLY A 161 15.49 0.67 -5.69
N LEU A 162 15.46 -0.51 -6.33
CA LEU A 162 16.48 -1.54 -6.13
C LEU A 162 17.83 -1.14 -6.72
N ALA A 163 17.87 -0.56 -7.92
CA ALA A 163 19.10 -0.09 -8.55
C ALA A 163 19.77 1.03 -7.75
N ALA A 164 18.99 2.01 -7.25
CA ALA A 164 19.52 3.06 -6.38
C ALA A 164 20.13 2.53 -5.07
N THR A 165 19.69 1.35 -4.61
CA THR A 165 20.28 0.68 -3.45
C THR A 165 21.61 0.01 -3.80
N ASP A 166 21.80 -0.41 -5.06
CA ASP A 166 23.05 -1.03 -5.57
C ASP A 166 24.21 -0.03 -5.67
N GLU A 167 23.91 1.21 -6.09
CA GLU A 167 24.90 2.29 -6.22
C GLU A 167 25.41 2.82 -4.85
N SER A 168 24.73 2.45 -3.77
CA SER A 168 25.19 2.75 -2.40
C SER A 168 26.34 1.81 -1.98
N VAL A 169 27.17 2.25 -1.02
CA VAL A 169 28.43 1.60 -0.57
C VAL A 169 28.32 0.09 -0.25
N THR A 170 27.11 -0.44 -0.05
CA THR A 170 26.87 -1.84 0.31
C THR A 170 26.56 -2.79 -0.84
N GLY A 171 26.28 -2.32 -2.07
CA GLY A 171 25.83 -3.17 -3.18
C GLY A 171 24.52 -3.94 -2.89
N LEU A 172 23.85 -4.45 -3.92
CA LEU A 172 22.67 -5.28 -3.74
C LEU A 172 23.04 -6.64 -3.14
N SER A 173 22.38 -6.98 -2.03
CA SER A 173 22.39 -8.35 -1.51
C SER A 173 21.96 -9.37 -2.57
N ASN A 174 22.33 -10.65 -2.39
CA ASN A 174 21.83 -11.74 -3.24
C ASN A 174 20.29 -11.81 -3.29
N GLY A 175 19.60 -11.38 -2.23
CA GLY A 175 18.15 -11.22 -2.23
C GLY A 175 17.68 -10.09 -3.16
N GLY A 176 18.37 -8.96 -3.12
CA GLY A 176 18.09 -7.79 -3.96
C GLY A 176 18.26 -8.07 -5.45
N ARG A 177 19.35 -8.71 -5.85
CA ARG A 177 19.60 -9.09 -7.26
C ARG A 177 18.55 -10.06 -7.81
N ARG A 178 18.17 -11.08 -7.01
CA ARG A 178 17.10 -12.02 -7.38
C ARG A 178 15.75 -11.33 -7.52
N LEU A 179 15.44 -10.39 -6.63
CA LEU A 179 14.23 -9.60 -6.72
C LEU A 179 14.23 -8.73 -7.98
N LEU A 180 15.32 -8.02 -8.26
CA LEU A 180 15.45 -7.16 -9.44
C LEU A 180 15.19 -7.96 -10.73
N ALA A 181 15.80 -9.15 -10.86
CA ALA A 181 15.56 -10.02 -12.01
C ALA A 181 14.07 -10.39 -12.16
N ARG A 182 13.38 -10.78 -11.07
CA ARG A 182 11.94 -11.09 -11.10
C ARG A 182 11.08 -9.87 -11.47
N VAL A 183 11.42 -8.69 -10.95
CA VAL A 183 10.73 -7.43 -11.28
C VAL A 183 10.87 -7.10 -12.76
N LEU A 184 12.09 -7.25 -13.33
CA LEU A 184 12.34 -6.98 -14.74
C LEU A 184 11.60 -7.96 -15.66
N VAL A 185 11.47 -9.24 -15.26
CA VAL A 185 10.64 -10.21 -16.00
C VAL A 185 9.19 -9.75 -16.09
N TRP A 186 8.60 -9.34 -14.96
CA TRP A 186 7.23 -8.81 -14.95
C TRP A 186 7.09 -7.50 -15.74
N GLN A 187 8.04 -6.58 -15.61
CA GLN A 187 8.03 -5.34 -16.38
C GLN A 187 8.09 -5.62 -17.89
N GLY A 188 8.95 -6.54 -18.33
CA GLY A 188 9.05 -6.97 -19.72
C GLY A 188 7.74 -7.59 -20.23
N ALA A 189 7.10 -8.44 -19.42
CA ALA A 189 5.79 -9.02 -19.75
C ALA A 189 4.71 -7.95 -19.94
N PHE A 190 4.60 -6.97 -19.03
CA PHE A 190 3.65 -5.86 -19.19
C PHE A 190 3.97 -4.98 -20.41
N THR A 191 5.25 -4.69 -20.66
CA THR A 191 5.68 -3.87 -21.80
C THR A 191 5.36 -4.56 -23.13
N TYR A 192 5.55 -5.88 -23.20
CA TYR A 192 5.18 -6.71 -24.35
C TYR A 192 3.67 -6.63 -24.63
N LEU A 193 2.85 -6.81 -23.58
CA LEU A 193 1.39 -6.73 -23.69
C LEU A 193 0.89 -5.34 -24.12
N LEU A 194 1.64 -4.27 -23.82
CA LEU A 194 1.34 -2.91 -24.24
C LEU A 194 1.81 -2.58 -25.68
N GLY A 195 2.55 -3.47 -26.34
CA GLY A 195 3.08 -3.25 -27.69
C GLY A 195 4.19 -2.18 -27.77
N ARG A 196 4.92 -1.93 -26.68
CA ARG A 196 5.95 -0.87 -26.59
C ARG A 196 7.40 -1.37 -26.76
N MET A 197 7.62 -2.46 -27.51
CA MET A 197 8.97 -2.98 -27.78
C MET A 197 9.67 -2.23 -28.93
#